data_AF-A0A7S3JIY5-F1
#
_entry.id   AF-A0A7S3JIY5-F1
#
_cell.length_a   1.000
_cell.length_b   1.000
_cell.length_c   1.000
_cell.angle_alpha   90.00
_cell.angle_beta   90.00
_cell.angle_gamma   90.00
#
_symmetry.space_group_name_H-M   'P 1'
#
loop_
_entity.id
_entity.type
_entity.pdbx_description
1 polymer ?
#
loop_
_entity_poly.entity_id
_entity_poly.type
_entity_poly.pdbx_seq_one_letter_code
_entity_poly.pdbx_strand_id
1 'polypeptide(L)'
;AYRRAWGLCDDELIEVSNRNYLYRLQAKYLVKRRDPELWAKVLTQENEHKQAVIDKVVQHALPESDNPEEVASTVKAFMDADMPGELMELLEKIVLHNSDFSSNQDLQNLLVFTAIKADRSKVMDYINRLDNFDGDHLAEIALNEKYQLYEEALVIYKKSNQPDKAIGVLIDYMNNLSAACEYAEKTNKPAVWSRLGKAYLDASRVEDAIDCFIRAKDASESSRVIEQAEEGEYFDSLVKYLLMARSTNTKDTR
;
A
#
# COMPACT_ATOMS: atom_id res chain seq x y z
N ALA A 1 -39.08 3.95 -17.67
CA ALA A 1 -40.14 4.55 -16.83
C ALA A 1 -40.12 4.05 -15.37
N TYR A 2 -38.95 3.76 -14.76
CA TYR A 2 -38.80 3.41 -13.34
C TYR A 2 -37.97 4.47 -12.61
N ARG A 3 -38.48 5.71 -12.56
CA ARG A 3 -37.84 6.86 -11.88
C ARG A 3 -38.81 7.58 -10.94
N ARG A 4 -39.83 6.88 -10.41
CA ARG A 4 -40.85 7.50 -9.56
C ARG A 4 -41.11 6.61 -8.35
N ALA A 5 -40.84 7.19 -7.18
CA ALA A 5 -41.06 6.68 -5.83
C ALA A 5 -40.29 5.39 -5.48
N TRP A 6 -39.19 5.53 -4.73
CA TRP A 6 -38.63 4.41 -3.96
C TRP A 6 -39.65 4.07 -2.86
N GLY A 7 -40.53 3.11 -3.16
CA GLY A 7 -41.54 2.61 -2.22
C GLY A 7 -40.98 1.55 -1.27
N LEU A 8 -41.75 1.21 -0.23
CA LEU A 8 -41.48 0.20 0.80
C LEU A 8 -41.43 -1.27 0.29
N CYS A 9 -41.44 -1.50 -1.03
CA CYS A 9 -41.56 -2.83 -1.65
C CYS A 9 -40.20 -3.44 -2.05
N ASP A 10 -39.14 -3.15 -1.31
CA ASP A 10 -37.80 -3.66 -1.63
C ASP A 10 -37.64 -5.13 -1.36
N ASP A 11 -38.23 -5.56 -0.24
CA ASP A 11 -38.22 -6.94 0.18
C ASP A 11 -39.01 -7.80 -0.83
N GLU A 12 -40.15 -7.30 -1.31
CA GLU A 12 -40.96 -7.95 -2.35
C GLU A 12 -40.22 -7.98 -3.71
N LEU A 13 -39.50 -6.92 -4.06
CA LEU A 13 -38.74 -6.86 -5.31
C LEU A 13 -37.54 -7.80 -5.30
N ILE A 14 -36.85 -7.94 -4.16
CA ILE A 14 -35.79 -8.92 -3.95
C ILE A 14 -36.36 -10.34 -4.04
N GLU A 15 -37.50 -10.59 -3.38
CA GLU A 15 -38.14 -11.90 -3.38
C GLU A 15 -38.63 -12.31 -4.78
N VAL A 16 -39.29 -11.41 -5.51
CA VAL A 16 -39.74 -11.64 -6.88
C VAL A 16 -38.55 -11.80 -7.84
N SER A 17 -37.46 -11.07 -7.62
CA SER A 17 -36.25 -11.21 -8.45
C SER A 17 -35.55 -12.55 -8.22
N ASN A 18 -35.46 -13.00 -6.96
CA ASN A 18 -34.93 -14.30 -6.59
C ASN A 18 -35.78 -15.43 -7.18
N ARG A 19 -37.12 -15.36 -7.05
CA ARG A 19 -38.05 -16.37 -7.60
C ARG A 19 -38.01 -16.49 -9.12
N ASN A 20 -37.72 -15.39 -9.84
CA ASN A 20 -37.69 -15.37 -11.30
C ASN A 20 -36.28 -15.40 -11.90
N TYR A 21 -35.24 -15.60 -11.09
CA TYR A 21 -33.83 -15.58 -11.53
C TYR A 21 -33.41 -14.28 -12.25
N LEU A 22 -34.05 -13.15 -11.90
CA LEU A 22 -33.82 -11.83 -12.51
C LEU A 22 -32.65 -11.07 -11.87
N TYR A 23 -31.53 -11.75 -11.67
CA TYR A 23 -30.37 -11.23 -10.93
C TYR A 23 -29.74 -9.98 -11.56
N ARG A 24 -29.86 -9.79 -12.88
CA ARG A 24 -29.36 -8.58 -13.57
C ARG A 24 -30.13 -7.32 -13.17
N LEU A 25 -31.45 -7.43 -13.01
CA LEU A 25 -32.30 -6.29 -12.64
C LEU A 25 -32.14 -5.98 -11.15
N GLN A 26 -32.05 -7.02 -10.33
CA GLN A 26 -31.74 -6.91 -8.90
C GLN A 26 -30.38 -6.23 -8.67
N ALA A 27 -29.34 -6.65 -9.39
CA ALA A 27 -28.01 -6.03 -9.32
C ALA A 27 -28.07 -4.53 -9.66
N LYS A 28 -28.74 -4.15 -10.75
CA LYS A 28 -28.92 -2.73 -11.14
C LYS A 28 -29.72 -1.94 -10.11
N TYR A 29 -30.70 -2.57 -9.47
CA TYR A 29 -31.53 -1.94 -8.45
C TYR A 29 -30.74 -1.66 -7.17
N LEU A 30 -30.01 -2.66 -6.66
CA LEU A 30 -29.19 -2.54 -5.45
C LEU A 30 -28.13 -1.44 -5.57
N VAL A 31 -27.43 -1.42 -6.71
CA VAL A 31 -26.40 -0.42 -7.01
C VAL A 31 -26.98 1.01 -7.07
N LYS A 32 -28.15 1.19 -7.68
CA LYS A 32 -28.81 2.51 -7.78
C LYS A 32 -29.42 3.00 -6.47
N ARG A 33 -29.86 2.08 -5.61
CA ARG A 33 -30.55 2.42 -4.37
C ARG A 33 -29.59 2.78 -3.23
N ARG A 34 -28.36 2.26 -3.25
CA ARG A 34 -27.27 2.64 -2.32
C ARG A 34 -27.62 2.48 -0.84
N ASP A 35 -28.50 1.52 -0.54
CA ASP A 35 -29.05 1.32 0.79
C ASP A 35 -28.29 0.18 1.50
N PRO A 36 -27.54 0.48 2.58
CA PRO A 36 -26.73 -0.52 3.28
C PRO A 36 -27.58 -1.61 3.96
N GLU A 37 -28.82 -1.32 4.36
CA GLU A 37 -29.69 -2.32 4.99
C GLU A 37 -30.13 -3.38 3.98
N LEU A 38 -30.38 -2.97 2.73
CA LEU A 38 -30.72 -3.89 1.65
C LEU A 38 -29.53 -4.74 1.22
N TRP A 39 -28.33 -4.15 1.19
CA TRP A 39 -27.11 -4.91 0.95
C TRP A 39 -26.90 -5.96 2.05
N ALA A 40 -27.06 -5.59 3.33
CA ALA A 40 -26.93 -6.54 4.43
C ALA A 40 -27.91 -7.72 4.29
N LYS A 41 -29.17 -7.46 3.91
CA LYS A 41 -30.17 -8.52 3.66
C LYS A 41 -29.79 -9.43 2.49
N VAL A 42 -29.35 -8.87 1.36
CA VAL A 42 -29.01 -9.67 0.16
C VAL A 42 -27.71 -10.45 0.35
N LEU A 43 -26.75 -9.90 1.09
CA LEU A 43 -25.43 -10.49 1.33
C LEU A 43 -25.40 -11.49 2.51
N THR A 44 -26.54 -11.78 3.13
CA THR A 44 -26.69 -12.79 4.19
C THR A 44 -26.22 -14.17 3.70
N GLN A 45 -25.49 -14.92 4.54
CA GLN A 45 -24.94 -16.25 4.20
C GLN A 45 -26.01 -17.32 3.94
N GLU A 46 -27.24 -17.11 4.41
CA GLU A 46 -28.37 -18.03 4.22
C GLU A 46 -29.00 -17.95 2.81
N ASN A 47 -28.64 -16.93 2.02
CA ASN A 47 -29.21 -16.73 0.69
C ASN A 47 -28.47 -17.55 -0.37
N GLU A 48 -29.09 -18.62 -0.86
CA GLU A 48 -28.56 -19.48 -1.95
C GLU A 48 -28.27 -18.70 -3.24
N HIS A 49 -28.93 -17.56 -3.45
CA HIS A 49 -28.78 -16.73 -4.65
C HIS A 49 -27.71 -15.64 -4.52
N LYS A 50 -27.05 -15.52 -3.36
CA LYS A 50 -26.06 -14.48 -3.07
C LYS A 50 -24.95 -14.41 -4.12
N GLN A 51 -24.32 -15.54 -4.45
CA GLN A 51 -23.24 -15.59 -5.44
C GLN A 51 -23.72 -15.18 -6.83
N ALA A 52 -24.91 -15.63 -7.26
CA ALA A 52 -25.47 -15.28 -8.56
C ALA A 52 -25.76 -13.77 -8.68
N VAL A 53 -26.22 -13.13 -7.60
CA VAL A 53 -26.43 -11.68 -7.57
C VAL A 53 -25.08 -10.95 -7.63
N ILE A 54 -24.10 -11.37 -6.83
CA ILE A 54 -22.75 -10.79 -6.82
C ILE A 54 -22.11 -10.89 -8.21
N ASP A 55 -22.16 -12.05 -8.85
CA ASP A 55 -21.62 -12.26 -10.19
C ASP A 55 -22.24 -11.28 -11.20
N LYS A 56 -23.57 -11.04 -11.12
CA LYS A 56 -24.24 -10.08 -12.00
C LYS A 56 -23.94 -8.63 -11.64
N VAL A 57 -23.70 -8.30 -10.37
CA VAL A 57 -23.23 -6.98 -9.95
C VAL A 57 -21.85 -6.70 -10.55
N VAL A 58 -20.91 -7.63 -10.37
CA VAL A 58 -19.52 -7.54 -10.84
C VAL A 58 -19.44 -7.51 -12.37
N GLN A 59 -20.21 -8.35 -13.06
CA GLN A 59 -20.12 -8.49 -14.52
C GLN A 59 -20.94 -7.44 -15.31
N HIS A 60 -22.05 -6.93 -14.77
CA HIS A 60 -23.01 -6.15 -15.58
C HIS A 60 -23.45 -4.82 -14.95
N ALA A 61 -23.65 -4.75 -13.63
CA ALA A 61 -24.26 -3.56 -13.03
C ALA A 61 -23.26 -2.41 -12.82
N LEU A 62 -22.03 -2.73 -12.42
CA LEU A 62 -21.01 -1.73 -12.13
C LEU A 62 -20.20 -1.28 -13.36
N PRO A 63 -19.86 -2.15 -14.34
CA PRO A 63 -19.24 -1.68 -15.58
C PRO A 63 -20.12 -0.75 -16.41
N GLU A 64 -21.45 -0.84 -16.24
CA GLU A 64 -22.43 0.06 -16.86
C GLU A 64 -22.74 1.31 -16.01
N SER A 65 -22.14 1.46 -14.82
CA SER A 65 -22.35 2.62 -13.94
C SER A 65 -21.19 3.59 -14.03
N ASP A 66 -21.49 4.82 -14.44
CA ASP A 66 -20.52 5.93 -14.50
C ASP A 66 -20.50 6.72 -13.17
N ASN A 67 -21.20 6.26 -12.12
CA ASN A 67 -21.34 7.02 -10.89
C ASN A 67 -20.42 6.52 -9.76
N PRO A 68 -19.44 7.33 -9.28
CA PRO A 68 -18.53 6.94 -8.21
C PRO A 68 -19.24 6.61 -6.88
N GLU A 69 -20.37 7.24 -6.59
CA GLU A 69 -21.12 6.99 -5.35
C GLU A 69 -21.77 5.59 -5.33
N GLU A 70 -22.14 5.06 -6.50
CA GLU A 70 -22.70 3.71 -6.63
C GLU A 70 -21.62 2.65 -6.38
N VAL A 71 -20.42 2.88 -6.90
CA VAL A 71 -19.25 2.02 -6.66
C VAL A 71 -18.86 2.07 -5.19
N ALA A 72 -18.75 3.25 -4.59
CA ALA A 72 -18.37 3.41 -3.19
C ALA A 72 -19.36 2.73 -2.22
N SER A 73 -20.67 2.88 -2.45
CA SER A 73 -21.69 2.20 -1.63
C SER A 73 -21.61 0.68 -1.77
N THR A 74 -21.33 0.17 -2.97
CA THR A 74 -21.22 -1.27 -3.20
C THR A 74 -19.95 -1.83 -2.57
N VAL A 75 -18.82 -1.14 -2.70
CA VAL A 75 -17.55 -1.53 -2.06
C VAL A 75 -17.71 -1.58 -0.54
N LYS A 76 -18.33 -0.56 0.07
CA LYS A 76 -18.58 -0.54 1.52
C LYS A 76 -19.43 -1.73 1.97
N ALA A 77 -20.51 -2.05 1.24
CA ALA A 77 -21.34 -3.21 1.53
C ALA A 77 -20.55 -4.54 1.47
N PHE A 78 -19.64 -4.69 0.50
CA PHE A 78 -18.81 -5.89 0.38
C PHE A 78 -17.75 -5.98 1.49
N MET A 79 -17.20 -4.83 1.92
CA MET A 79 -16.30 -4.76 3.08
C MET A 79 -17.01 -5.14 4.37
N ASP A 80 -18.22 -4.63 4.61
CA ASP A 80 -19.03 -4.92 5.80
C ASP A 80 -19.48 -6.40 5.84
N ALA A 81 -19.64 -7.00 4.66
CA ALA A 81 -19.98 -8.43 4.52
C ALA A 81 -18.75 -9.37 4.56
N ASP A 82 -17.55 -8.85 4.80
CA ASP A 82 -16.27 -9.59 4.89
C ASP A 82 -15.99 -10.51 3.70
N MET A 83 -16.19 -9.99 2.48
CA MET A 83 -15.96 -10.71 1.21
C MET A 83 -14.82 -10.07 0.41
N PRO A 84 -13.55 -10.27 0.80
CA PRO A 84 -12.42 -9.61 0.17
C PRO A 84 -12.11 -10.15 -1.24
N GLY A 85 -12.45 -11.41 -1.56
CA GLY A 85 -12.18 -12.01 -2.87
C GLY A 85 -13.05 -11.41 -3.98
N GLU A 86 -14.36 -11.38 -3.77
CA GLU A 86 -15.33 -10.81 -4.71
C GLU A 86 -15.15 -9.29 -4.84
N LEU A 87 -14.80 -8.62 -3.74
CA LEU A 87 -14.45 -7.20 -3.76
C LEU A 87 -13.20 -6.93 -4.61
N MET A 88 -12.18 -7.79 -4.50
CA MET A 88 -10.96 -7.66 -5.30
C MET A 88 -11.27 -7.79 -6.79
N GLU A 89 -12.03 -8.80 -7.22
CA GLU A 89 -12.39 -8.97 -8.64
C GLU A 89 -13.20 -7.78 -9.20
N LEU A 90 -14.09 -7.22 -8.37
CA LEU A 90 -14.87 -6.04 -8.69
C LEU A 90 -13.97 -4.82 -8.90
N LEU A 91 -13.10 -4.56 -7.94
CA LEU A 91 -12.17 -3.43 -7.99
C LEU A 91 -11.16 -3.60 -9.13
N GLU A 92 -10.69 -4.81 -9.40
CA GLU A 92 -9.80 -5.10 -10.53
C GLU A 92 -10.45 -4.69 -11.84
N LYS A 93 -11.72 -5.06 -12.07
CA LYS A 93 -12.43 -4.69 -13.29
C LYS A 93 -12.68 -3.18 -13.41
N ILE A 94 -13.07 -2.53 -12.31
CA ILE A 94 -13.40 -1.10 -12.33
C ILE A 94 -12.12 -0.26 -12.49
N VAL A 95 -11.10 -0.53 -11.69
CA VAL A 95 -9.88 0.29 -11.66
C VAL A 95 -8.99 0.01 -12.89
N LEU A 96 -8.92 -1.23 -13.38
CA LEU A 96 -8.01 -1.58 -14.49
C LEU A 96 -8.65 -1.50 -15.87
N HIS A 97 -9.98 -1.64 -16.00
CA HIS A 97 -10.64 -1.60 -17.31
C HIS A 97 -11.49 -0.34 -17.55
N ASN A 98 -11.91 0.38 -16.50
CA ASN A 98 -12.67 1.62 -16.67
C ASN A 98 -11.76 2.84 -16.46
N SER A 99 -11.59 3.63 -17.53
CA SER A 99 -10.72 4.82 -17.55
C SER A 99 -11.17 5.91 -16.58
N ASP A 100 -12.47 5.98 -16.28
CA ASP A 100 -13.02 7.06 -15.47
C ASP A 100 -12.72 6.84 -13.99
N PHE A 101 -12.56 5.57 -13.59
CA PHE A 101 -12.27 5.18 -12.22
C PHE A 101 -10.81 4.84 -11.96
N SER A 102 -10.02 4.61 -13.00
CA SER A 102 -8.59 4.30 -12.89
C SER A 102 -7.81 5.44 -12.25
N SER A 103 -8.28 6.70 -12.31
CA SER A 103 -7.61 7.85 -11.70
C SER A 103 -7.99 8.10 -10.23
N ASN A 104 -8.96 7.37 -9.67
CA ASN A 104 -9.43 7.64 -8.31
C ASN A 104 -8.53 7.01 -7.25
N GLN A 105 -7.90 7.86 -6.43
CA GLN A 105 -6.99 7.43 -5.36
C GLN A 105 -7.65 6.48 -4.36
N ASP A 106 -8.88 6.77 -3.91
CA ASP A 106 -9.57 5.94 -2.92
C ASP A 106 -9.87 4.52 -3.43
N LEU A 107 -10.24 4.38 -4.71
CA LEU A 107 -10.49 3.07 -5.32
C LEU A 107 -9.20 2.28 -5.53
N GLN A 108 -8.11 2.95 -5.93
CA GLN A 108 -6.80 2.32 -5.98
C GLN A 108 -6.33 1.86 -4.60
N ASN A 109 -6.49 2.70 -3.58
CA ASN A 109 -6.16 2.38 -2.19
C ASN A 109 -6.93 1.15 -1.71
N LEU A 110 -8.23 1.10 -1.99
CA LEU A 110 -9.08 -0.03 -1.64
C LEU A 110 -8.68 -1.29 -2.41
N LEU A 111 -8.30 -1.20 -3.69
CA LEU A 111 -7.84 -2.34 -4.47
C LEU A 111 -6.57 -2.94 -3.86
N VAL A 112 -5.55 -2.12 -3.60
CA VAL A 112 -4.29 -2.57 -3.00
C VAL A 112 -4.53 -3.12 -1.60
N PHE A 113 -5.31 -2.43 -0.76
CA PHE A 113 -5.65 -2.89 0.58
C PHE A 113 -6.40 -4.24 0.59
N THR A 114 -7.36 -4.40 -0.32
CA THR A 114 -8.13 -5.64 -0.44
C THR A 114 -7.24 -6.77 -0.95
N ALA A 115 -6.36 -6.50 -1.92
CA ALA A 115 -5.37 -7.47 -2.39
C ALA A 115 -4.44 -7.92 -1.27
N ILE A 116 -3.93 -7.00 -0.43
CA ILE A 116 -3.09 -7.34 0.74
C ILE A 116 -3.83 -8.32 1.70
N LYS A 117 -5.15 -8.17 1.84
CA LYS A 117 -5.98 -9.05 2.68
C LYS A 117 -6.35 -10.37 2.02
N ALA A 118 -6.68 -10.38 0.73
CA ALA A 118 -7.27 -11.53 0.03
C ALA A 118 -6.23 -12.36 -0.72
N ASP A 119 -5.36 -11.71 -1.49
CA ASP A 119 -4.42 -12.36 -2.41
C ASP A 119 -3.12 -11.54 -2.54
N ARG A 120 -2.11 -11.99 -1.81
CA ARG A 120 -0.78 -11.36 -1.77
C ARG A 120 -0.05 -11.44 -3.10
N SER A 121 -0.32 -12.45 -3.93
CA SER A 121 0.41 -12.69 -5.17
C SER A 121 0.20 -11.57 -6.20
N LYS A 122 -0.96 -10.92 -6.17
CA LYS A 122 -1.34 -9.86 -7.11
C LYS A 122 -0.96 -8.45 -6.65
N VAL A 123 -0.60 -8.28 -5.37
CA VAL A 123 -0.31 -6.96 -4.79
C VAL A 123 0.81 -6.27 -5.57
N MET A 124 1.86 -7.01 -5.92
CA MET A 124 3.00 -6.48 -6.67
C MET A 124 2.59 -6.00 -8.08
N ASP A 125 1.76 -6.76 -8.78
CA ASP A 125 1.27 -6.37 -10.12
C ASP A 125 0.41 -5.11 -10.05
N TYR A 126 -0.45 -5.00 -9.04
CA TYR A 126 -1.25 -3.79 -8.83
C TYR A 126 -0.38 -2.58 -8.48
N ILE A 127 0.58 -2.72 -7.56
CA ILE A 127 1.51 -1.63 -7.22
C ILE A 127 2.27 -1.13 -8.46
N ASN A 128 2.68 -2.04 -9.35
CA ASN A 128 3.41 -1.67 -10.56
C ASN A 128 2.53 -0.94 -11.59
N ARG A 129 1.25 -1.30 -11.69
CA ARG A 129 0.31 -0.72 -12.68
C ARG A 129 -0.39 0.55 -12.21
N LEU A 130 -0.55 0.71 -10.90
CA LEU A 130 -1.23 1.85 -10.29
C LEU A 130 -0.21 2.93 -9.92
N ASP A 131 -0.59 4.19 -10.04
CA ASP A 131 0.30 5.34 -9.81
C ASP A 131 -0.32 6.44 -8.93
N ASN A 132 -1.61 6.37 -8.61
CA ASN A 132 -2.32 7.43 -7.86
C ASN A 132 -2.83 6.97 -6.49
N PHE A 133 -2.12 6.05 -5.84
CA PHE A 133 -2.47 5.56 -4.52
C PHE A 133 -1.66 6.28 -3.41
N ASP A 134 -2.15 6.23 -2.18
CA ASP A 134 -1.42 6.70 -1.00
C ASP A 134 -0.36 5.68 -0.60
N GLY A 135 0.86 5.88 -1.09
CA GLY A 135 1.96 4.96 -0.82
C GLY A 135 2.44 4.95 0.62
N ASP A 136 2.23 6.03 1.39
CA ASP A 136 2.68 6.06 2.79
C ASP A 136 1.82 5.14 3.64
N HIS A 137 0.50 5.35 3.57
CA HIS A 137 -0.45 4.56 4.31
C HIS A 137 -0.46 3.09 3.88
N LEU A 138 -0.41 2.82 2.57
CA LEU A 138 -0.40 1.44 2.07
C LEU A 138 0.88 0.69 2.40
N ALA A 139 2.04 1.35 2.36
CA ALA A 139 3.28 0.72 2.76
C ALA A 139 3.29 0.41 4.27
N GLU A 140 2.78 1.29 5.12
CA GLU A 140 2.64 1.01 6.56
C GLU A 140 1.75 -0.21 6.83
N ILE A 141 0.66 -0.36 6.07
CA ILE A 141 -0.19 -1.54 6.16
C ILE A 141 0.56 -2.79 5.67
N ALA A 142 1.31 -2.71 4.57
CA ALA A 142 2.09 -3.82 4.04
C ALA A 142 3.22 -4.27 4.99
N LEU A 143 3.84 -3.33 5.69
CA LEU A 143 4.88 -3.57 6.71
C LEU A 143 4.36 -4.18 8.01
N ASN A 144 3.05 -4.10 8.26
CA ASN A 144 2.46 -4.65 9.48
C ASN A 144 2.79 -6.15 9.60
N GLU A 145 3.13 -6.59 10.81
CA GLU A 145 3.55 -7.97 11.13
C GLU A 145 2.53 -9.04 10.68
N LYS A 146 1.26 -8.65 10.51
CA LYS A 146 0.20 -9.52 9.99
C LYS A 146 0.41 -9.93 8.52
N TYR A 147 0.99 -9.06 7.71
CA TYR A 147 1.08 -9.23 6.26
C TYR A 147 2.50 -9.58 5.81
N GLN A 148 3.52 -8.96 6.41
CA GLN A 148 4.96 -9.21 6.13
C GLN A 148 5.32 -9.02 4.65
N LEU A 149 4.72 -8.04 3.98
CA LEU A 149 4.91 -7.74 2.56
C LEU A 149 6.00 -6.68 2.38
N TYR A 150 7.24 -7.05 2.72
CA TYR A 150 8.37 -6.11 2.77
C TYR A 150 8.86 -5.69 1.38
N GLU A 151 8.82 -6.59 0.40
CA GLU A 151 9.24 -6.29 -0.98
C GLU A 151 8.26 -5.34 -1.65
N GLU A 152 6.97 -5.55 -1.44
CA GLU A 152 5.89 -4.70 -1.92
C GLU A 152 5.96 -3.31 -1.28
N ALA A 153 6.15 -3.23 0.04
CA ALA A 153 6.35 -1.97 0.75
C ALA A 153 7.57 -1.19 0.24
N LEU A 154 8.67 -1.89 -0.07
CA LEU A 154 9.86 -1.28 -0.64
C LEU A 154 9.58 -0.67 -2.03
N VAL A 155 8.84 -1.38 -2.88
CA VAL A 155 8.48 -0.90 -4.22
C VAL A 155 7.55 0.31 -4.11
N ILE A 156 6.60 0.28 -3.17
CA ILE A 156 5.73 1.43 -2.87
C ILE A 156 6.57 2.65 -2.49
N TYR A 157 7.47 2.56 -1.50
CA TYR A 157 8.29 3.70 -1.10
C TYR A 157 9.21 4.21 -2.20
N LYS A 158 9.71 3.32 -3.08
CA LYS A 158 10.46 3.70 -4.28
C LYS A 158 9.58 4.50 -5.25
N LYS A 159 8.34 4.07 -5.50
CA LYS A 159 7.38 4.78 -6.34
C LYS A 159 6.97 6.14 -5.73
N SER A 160 6.74 6.19 -4.43
CA SER A 160 6.38 7.41 -3.69
C SER A 160 7.55 8.37 -3.48
N ASN A 161 8.74 8.06 -4.02
CA ASN A 161 9.95 8.88 -3.91
C ASN A 161 10.35 9.19 -2.45
N GLN A 162 10.17 8.22 -1.55
CA GLN A 162 10.53 8.31 -0.13
C GLN A 162 11.71 7.39 0.21
N PRO A 163 12.94 7.82 -0.11
CA PRO A 163 14.13 6.98 0.03
C PRO A 163 14.49 6.70 1.50
N ASP A 164 14.17 7.61 2.42
CA ASP A 164 14.44 7.48 3.85
C ASP A 164 13.61 6.37 4.52
N LYS A 165 12.37 6.17 4.06
CA LYS A 165 11.53 5.06 4.49
C LYS A 165 11.91 3.77 3.78
N ALA A 166 12.19 3.83 2.47
CA ALA A 166 12.62 2.67 1.68
C ALA A 166 13.88 1.99 2.24
N ILE A 167 14.91 2.76 2.61
CA ILE A 167 16.13 2.21 3.23
C ILE A 167 15.82 1.62 4.62
N GLY A 168 14.89 2.21 5.36
CA GLY A 168 14.38 1.66 6.63
C GLY A 168 13.77 0.29 6.46
N VAL A 169 12.98 0.06 5.40
CA VAL A 169 12.44 -1.28 5.11
C VAL A 169 13.54 -2.32 4.89
N LEU A 170 14.58 -1.96 4.13
CA LEU A 170 15.70 -2.86 3.86
C LEU A 170 16.51 -3.21 5.11
N ILE A 171 16.69 -2.24 6.01
CA ILE A 171 17.47 -2.40 7.24
C ILE A 171 16.64 -3.08 8.34
N ASP A 172 15.50 -2.47 8.69
CA ASP A 172 14.75 -2.82 9.91
C ASP A 172 13.92 -4.09 9.73
N TYR A 173 13.40 -4.35 8.52
CA TYR A 173 12.47 -5.45 8.26
C TYR A 173 13.10 -6.59 7.45
N MET A 174 13.88 -6.27 6.41
CA MET A 174 14.54 -7.30 5.59
C MET A 174 15.92 -7.71 6.11
N ASN A 175 16.51 -6.92 7.02
CA ASN A 175 17.87 -7.10 7.53
C ASN A 175 18.91 -7.37 6.42
N ASN A 176 18.74 -6.70 5.28
CA ASN A 176 19.57 -6.91 4.09
C ASN A 176 20.44 -5.68 3.82
N LEU A 177 21.55 -5.60 4.57
CA LEU A 177 22.52 -4.51 4.47
C LEU A 177 23.17 -4.41 3.07
N SER A 178 23.31 -5.53 2.37
CA SER A 178 23.86 -5.54 1.00
C SER A 178 22.93 -4.86 0.01
N ALA A 179 21.63 -5.18 0.05
CA ALA A 179 20.62 -4.52 -0.77
C ALA A 179 20.43 -3.05 -0.38
N ALA A 180 20.54 -2.74 0.92
CA ALA A 180 20.53 -1.36 1.43
C ALA A 180 21.68 -0.53 0.85
N CYS A 181 22.89 -1.10 0.78
CA CYS A 181 24.06 -0.47 0.15
C CYS A 181 23.82 -0.20 -1.35
N GLU A 182 23.37 -1.19 -2.11
CA GLU A 182 23.06 -1.00 -3.54
C GLU A 182 22.00 0.09 -3.76
N TYR A 183 20.99 0.15 -2.90
CA TYR A 183 19.96 1.19 -2.95
C TYR A 183 20.52 2.58 -2.61
N ALA A 184 21.42 2.67 -1.62
CA ALA A 184 22.09 3.90 -1.25
C ALA A 184 23.00 4.42 -2.38
N GLU A 185 23.72 3.53 -3.08
CA GLU A 185 24.54 3.89 -4.24
C GLU A 185 23.71 4.43 -5.41
N LYS A 186 22.56 3.80 -5.69
CA LYS A 186 21.64 4.28 -6.73
C LYS A 186 21.01 5.63 -6.41
N THR A 187 20.61 5.83 -5.15
CA THR A 187 19.87 7.02 -4.74
C THR A 187 20.79 8.21 -4.45
N ASN A 188 22.00 7.93 -3.96
CA ASN A 188 23.06 8.88 -3.61
C ASN A 188 22.59 10.11 -2.81
N LYS A 189 21.68 9.88 -1.84
CA LYS A 189 21.18 10.93 -0.94
C LYS A 189 21.87 10.84 0.42
N PRO A 190 22.32 11.97 1.01
CA PRO A 190 22.98 11.99 2.31
C PRO A 190 22.19 11.28 3.42
N ALA A 191 20.88 11.53 3.51
CA ALA A 191 20.03 10.95 4.55
C ALA A 191 19.96 9.41 4.50
N VAL A 192 19.99 8.82 3.29
CA VAL A 192 20.04 7.36 3.09
C VAL A 192 21.36 6.79 3.57
N TRP A 193 22.48 7.44 3.23
CA TRP A 193 23.82 7.06 3.67
C TRP A 193 23.98 7.17 5.19
N SER A 194 23.43 8.23 5.82
CA SER A 194 23.44 8.36 7.28
C SER A 194 22.67 7.24 7.96
N ARG A 195 21.48 6.87 7.45
CA ARG A 195 20.68 5.78 8.02
C ARG A 195 21.36 4.41 7.84
N LEU A 196 21.97 4.16 6.67
CA LEU A 196 22.76 2.97 6.41
C LEU A 196 24.00 2.90 7.32
N GLY A 197 24.71 4.01 7.52
CA GLY A 197 25.86 4.10 8.41
C GLY A 197 25.51 3.74 9.86
N LYS A 198 24.38 4.23 10.37
CA LYS A 198 23.86 3.86 11.70
C LYS A 198 23.61 2.35 11.81
N ALA A 199 22.98 1.76 10.80
CA ALA A 199 22.74 0.31 10.78
C ALA A 199 24.04 -0.51 10.74
N TYR A 200 25.06 -0.05 10.01
CA TYR A 200 26.36 -0.70 10.03
C TYR A 200 27.08 -0.58 11.37
N LEU A 201 26.96 0.54 12.09
CA LEU A 201 27.47 0.68 13.46
C LEU A 201 26.77 -0.30 14.42
N ASP A 202 25.45 -0.41 14.33
CA ASP A 202 24.69 -1.35 15.15
C ASP A 202 25.08 -2.82 14.84
N ALA A 203 25.47 -3.11 13.59
CA ALA A 203 26.01 -4.39 13.17
C ALA A 203 27.52 -4.58 13.44
N SER A 204 28.17 -3.65 14.17
CA SER A 204 29.63 -3.67 14.45
C SER A 204 30.54 -3.65 13.21
N ARG A 205 30.03 -3.18 12.07
CA ARG A 205 30.79 -3.01 10.82
C ARG A 205 31.28 -1.57 10.70
N VAL A 206 32.28 -1.23 11.52
CA VAL A 206 32.74 0.15 11.73
C VAL A 206 33.36 0.77 10.47
N GLU A 207 34.14 0.01 9.70
CA GLU A 207 34.75 0.52 8.45
C GLU A 207 33.69 0.93 7.42
N ASP A 208 32.71 0.06 7.16
CA ASP A 208 31.61 0.35 6.23
C ASP A 208 30.74 1.52 6.72
N ALA A 209 30.51 1.60 8.03
CA ALA A 209 29.78 2.71 8.64
C ALA A 209 30.51 4.04 8.42
N ILE A 210 31.82 4.09 8.65
CA ILE A 210 32.66 5.26 8.43
C ILE A 210 32.58 5.72 6.97
N ASP A 211 32.72 4.79 6.02
CA ASP A 211 32.61 5.12 4.59
C ASP A 211 31.23 5.68 4.24
N CYS A 212 30.15 5.12 4.81
CA CYS A 212 28.79 5.63 4.64
C CYS A 212 28.66 7.06 5.19
N PHE A 213 29.17 7.35 6.38
CA PHE A 213 29.09 8.71 6.94
C PHE A 213 29.96 9.73 6.19
N ILE A 214 31.12 9.31 5.68
CA ILE A 214 31.96 10.15 4.79
C ILE A 214 31.19 10.50 3.52
N ARG A 215 30.50 9.53 2.90
CA ARG A 215 29.63 9.76 1.73
C ARG A 215 28.44 10.68 2.08
N ALA A 216 27.84 10.50 3.25
CA ALA A 216 26.76 11.35 3.75
C ALA A 216 27.22 12.77 4.12
N LYS A 217 28.52 12.96 4.39
CA LYS A 217 29.09 14.16 5.02
C LYS A 217 28.40 14.49 6.35
N ASP A 218 28.03 13.45 7.09
CA ASP A 218 27.27 13.57 8.33
C ASP A 218 28.17 13.29 9.54
N ALA A 219 28.28 14.28 10.43
CA ALA A 219 29.08 14.22 11.65
C ALA A 219 28.22 14.03 12.92
N SER A 220 26.92 13.80 12.77
CA SER A 220 25.97 13.73 13.89
C SER A 220 26.27 12.61 14.90
N GLU A 221 26.75 11.45 14.44
CA GLU A 221 27.07 10.28 15.28
C GLU A 221 28.56 10.15 15.62
N SER A 222 29.32 11.26 15.56
CA SER A 222 30.77 11.23 15.72
C SER A 222 31.26 10.56 17.01
N SER A 223 30.56 10.75 18.14
CA SER A 223 30.91 10.11 19.41
C SER A 223 30.84 8.59 19.35
N ARG A 224 29.78 8.03 18.76
CA ARG A 224 29.61 6.57 18.62
C ARG A 224 30.62 5.96 17.66
N VAL A 225 30.90 6.64 16.55
CA VAL A 225 31.90 6.21 15.58
C VAL A 225 33.30 6.17 16.21
N ILE A 226 33.66 7.17 17.02
CA ILE A 226 34.96 7.22 17.71
C ILE A 226 35.09 6.05 18.69
N GLU A 227 34.11 5.85 19.57
CA GLU A 227 34.13 4.79 20.58
C GLU A 227 34.30 3.40 19.94
N GLN A 228 33.46 3.06 18.95
CA GLN A 228 33.56 1.76 18.29
C GLN A 228 34.82 1.60 17.42
N ALA A 229 35.33 2.68 16.83
CA ALA A 229 36.56 2.62 16.05
C ALA A 229 37.81 2.48 16.94
N GLU A 230 37.81 3.06 18.14
CA GLU A 230 38.85 2.88 19.14
C GLU A 230 38.84 1.45 19.70
N GLU A 231 37.67 0.89 19.99
CA GLU A 231 37.53 -0.51 20.42
C GLU A 231 37.96 -1.51 19.33
N GLY A 232 37.67 -1.21 18.06
CA GLY A 232 38.03 -2.04 16.92
C GLY A 232 39.44 -1.79 16.35
N GLU A 233 40.21 -0.87 16.94
CA GLU A 233 41.54 -0.43 16.46
C GLU A 233 41.56 0.12 15.01
N TYR A 234 40.44 0.64 14.50
CA TYR A 234 40.27 1.15 13.13
C TYR A 234 40.73 2.61 12.96
N PHE A 235 41.96 2.92 13.37
CA PHE A 235 42.47 4.29 13.44
C PHE A 235 42.61 4.98 12.07
N ASP A 236 42.99 4.24 11.01
CA ASP A 236 43.18 4.82 9.67
C ASP A 236 41.87 5.34 9.06
N SER A 237 40.79 4.56 9.23
CA SER A 237 39.44 4.94 8.79
C SER A 237 38.88 6.06 9.66
N LEU A 238 39.13 6.02 10.97
CA LEU A 238 38.72 7.07 11.90
C LEU A 238 39.34 8.43 11.57
N VAL A 239 40.63 8.48 11.22
CA VAL A 239 41.29 9.75 10.83
C VAL A 239 40.61 10.38 9.61
N LYS A 240 40.23 9.56 8.60
CA LYS A 240 39.50 10.05 7.41
C LYS A 240 38.14 10.62 7.80
N TYR A 241 37.42 9.95 8.68
CA TYR A 241 36.13 10.42 9.21
C TYR A 241 36.25 11.76 9.96
N LEU A 242 37.22 11.87 10.88
CA LEU A 242 37.44 13.08 11.67
C LEU A 242 37.86 14.28 10.81
N LEU A 243 38.65 14.05 9.75
CA LEU A 243 38.99 15.09 8.78
C LEU A 243 37.75 15.60 8.04
N MET A 244 36.84 14.71 7.65
CA MET A 244 35.54 15.07 7.08
C MET A 244 34.70 15.86 8.08
N ALA A 245 34.51 15.35 9.31
CA ALA A 245 33.71 16.00 10.36
C ALA A 245 34.22 17.40 10.73
N ARG A 246 35.54 17.61 10.74
CA ARG A 246 36.14 18.93 10.94
C ARG A 246 35.83 19.89 9.79
N SER A 247 35.81 19.40 8.55
CA SER A 247 35.54 20.20 7.36
C SER A 247 34.06 20.61 7.22
N THR A 248 33.15 19.82 7.77
CA THR A 248 31.71 20.13 7.80
C THR A 248 31.40 21.14 8.91
N ASN A 249 31.91 20.92 10.13
CA ASN A 249 31.73 21.86 11.25
C ASN A 249 32.28 23.26 10.99
N THR A 250 33.38 23.39 10.23
CA THR A 250 33.94 24.71 9.89
C THR A 250 33.14 25.50 8.86
N LYS A 251 32.24 24.84 8.11
CA LYS A 251 31.33 25.48 7.15
C LYS A 251 30.05 26.01 7.79
N ASP A 252 29.52 25.34 8.81
CA ASP A 252 28.35 25.83 9.55
C ASP A 252 28.64 27.07 10.43
N THR A 253 29.91 27.33 10.73
CA THR A 253 30.35 28.50 11.53
C THR A 253 30.71 29.75 10.72
N ARG A 254 30.52 29.77 9.39
CA ARG A 254 30.78 30.92 8.50
C ARG A 254 29.54 31.33 7.74
#